data_AF-Q02690-F1
#
_entry.id   AF-Q02690-F1
#
_cell.length_a   1.000
_cell.length_b   1.000
_cell.length_c   1.000
_cell.angle_alpha   90.00
_cell.angle_beta   90.00
_cell.angle_gamma   90.00
#
_symmetry.space_group_name_H-M   'P 1'
#
loop_
_entity.id
_entity.type
_entity.pdbx_description
1 polymer ?
#
loop_
_entity_poly.entity_id
_entity_poly.type
_entity_poly.pdbx_seq_one_letter_code
_entity_poly.pdbx_strand_id
1 'polypeptide(L)'
;GLKYHIILAYYYITTVFISITRLIIINYIYNITIIRNIYNNFSTLRTFYKLHYASGKVNFKTFIKLYSSLTLKDSSLHPEWITGFTDGEGSFGIKIYKAKGHKLGWRLDPFFQIKLNARDLDILYRIKEYFGGVGTISFEKNTAKYIIRKLSDIVDILIPHFEAYPLLTKKFADFELFRQIILIIKNESSLSEQGFIKILNLRYYLNKGISEELKELYPNLVPVMRPEVPERKIQPEWLVGFIDGEGSFNIITVEKKSSDAPSILSTSYKVWLHFQITQHSRDTTLMERIVTFFDCGSVKKRNTDAVDFKLNKFELLENIIIPFFQKYPLQSAKVFDFLSFIEAANVIKSKKTRQWTAEEFAKIQNIQSNMNKYIKENQNKKQDDESNKGK
;
A
#
# COMPACT_ATOMS: atom_id res chain seq x y z
N GLY A 1 -56.73 28.65 12.22
CA GLY A 1 -55.62 28.79 11.26
C GLY A 1 -54.28 28.47 11.88
N LEU A 2 -53.66 29.44 12.57
CA LEU A 2 -52.25 29.36 12.99
C LEU A 2 -51.90 28.18 13.91
N LYS A 3 -52.72 27.87 14.93
CA LYS A 3 -52.50 26.71 15.81
C LYS A 3 -52.50 25.36 15.06
N TYR A 4 -53.35 25.22 14.06
CA TYR A 4 -53.43 24.00 13.25
C TYR A 4 -52.18 23.82 12.37
N HIS A 5 -51.68 24.90 11.78
CA HIS A 5 -50.44 24.88 11.00
C HIS A 5 -49.20 24.60 11.88
N ILE A 6 -49.15 25.12 13.11
CA ILE A 6 -48.05 24.82 14.05
C ILE A 6 -48.05 23.35 14.44
N ILE A 7 -49.21 22.76 14.72
CA ILE A 7 -49.32 21.32 15.04
C ILE A 7 -48.88 20.47 13.84
N LEU A 8 -49.34 20.78 12.63
CA LEU A 8 -48.91 20.07 11.42
C LEU A 8 -47.40 20.19 11.17
N ALA A 9 -46.82 21.38 11.34
CA ALA A 9 -45.37 21.58 11.21
C ALA A 9 -44.59 20.78 12.25
N TYR A 10 -45.06 20.71 13.50
CA TYR A 10 -44.45 19.90 14.55
C TYR A 10 -44.50 18.40 14.22
N TYR A 11 -45.65 17.89 13.76
CA TYR A 11 -45.78 16.50 13.33
C TYR A 11 -44.89 16.18 12.13
N TYR A 12 -44.75 17.10 11.18
CA TYR A 12 -43.89 16.93 10.02
C TYR A 12 -42.40 16.91 10.41
N ILE A 13 -41.95 17.84 11.25
CA ILE A 13 -40.55 17.90 11.69
C ILE A 13 -40.19 16.67 12.51
N THR A 14 -41.08 16.22 13.40
CA THR A 14 -40.85 15.02 14.21
C THR A 14 -40.83 13.75 13.36
N THR A 15 -41.71 13.61 12.37
CA THR A 15 -41.67 12.44 11.46
C THR A 15 -40.44 12.43 10.56
N VAL A 16 -39.99 13.58 10.05
CA VAL A 16 -38.74 13.70 9.28
C VAL A 16 -37.53 13.36 10.15
N PHE A 17 -37.46 13.89 11.38
CA PHE A 17 -36.37 13.60 12.32
C PHE A 17 -36.31 12.10 12.69
N ILE A 18 -37.45 11.47 12.96
CA ILE A 18 -37.54 10.03 13.22
C ILE A 18 -37.09 9.21 12.00
N SER A 19 -37.42 9.66 10.78
CA SER A 19 -37.03 8.96 9.55
C SER A 19 -35.52 9.05 9.29
N ILE A 20 -34.92 10.23 9.50
CA ILE A 20 -33.48 10.45 9.36
C ILE A 20 -32.71 9.65 10.43
N THR A 21 -33.15 9.68 11.69
CA THR A 21 -32.52 8.90 12.77
C THR A 21 -32.62 7.39 12.52
N ARG A 22 -33.77 6.89 12.03
CA ARG A 22 -33.90 5.49 11.60
C ARG A 22 -32.93 5.13 10.46
N LEU A 23 -32.80 5.99 9.45
CA LEU A 23 -31.85 5.77 8.34
C LEU A 23 -30.40 5.72 8.83
N ILE A 24 -30.02 6.60 9.75
CA ILE A 24 -28.69 6.60 10.38
C ILE A 24 -28.47 5.31 11.17
N ILE A 25 -29.45 4.87 11.97
CA ILE A 25 -29.36 3.63 12.74
C ILE A 25 -29.28 2.40 11.83
N ILE A 26 -30.08 2.35 10.76
CA ILE A 26 -30.05 1.26 9.79
C ILE A 26 -28.68 1.20 9.09
N ASN A 27 -28.15 2.34 8.67
CA ASN A 27 -26.82 2.41 8.06
C ASN A 27 -25.72 1.99 9.05
N TYR A 28 -25.83 2.41 10.31
CA TYR A 28 -24.91 2.01 11.38
C TYR A 28 -24.97 0.50 11.66
N ILE A 29 -26.16 -0.09 11.75
CA ILE A 29 -26.36 -1.54 11.94
C ILE A 29 -25.87 -2.32 10.72
N TYR A 30 -26.13 -1.82 9.51
CA TYR A 30 -25.63 -2.42 8.26
C TYR A 30 -24.10 -2.43 8.23
N ASN A 31 -23.45 -1.31 8.57
CA ASN A 31 -21.99 -1.23 8.70
C ASN A 31 -21.45 -2.16 9.79
N ILE A 32 -22.09 -2.24 10.96
CA ILE A 32 -21.72 -3.21 12.00
C ILE A 32 -21.86 -4.64 11.48
N THR A 33 -22.91 -4.94 10.72
CA THR A 33 -23.16 -6.28 10.18
C THR A 33 -22.13 -6.63 9.10
N ILE A 34 -21.75 -5.68 8.24
CA ILE A 34 -20.64 -5.83 7.29
C ILE A 34 -19.34 -6.05 8.04
N ILE A 35 -18.99 -5.20 9.01
CA ILE A 35 -17.77 -5.32 9.80
C ILE A 35 -17.74 -6.65 10.56
N ARG A 36 -18.87 -7.08 11.12
CA ARG A 36 -19.01 -8.36 11.81
C ARG A 36 -18.93 -9.54 10.86
N ASN A 37 -19.48 -9.44 9.64
CA ASN A 37 -19.34 -10.47 8.61
C ASN A 37 -17.91 -10.54 8.08
N ILE A 38 -17.25 -9.41 7.87
CA ILE A 38 -15.84 -9.31 7.54
C ILE A 38 -15.03 -9.96 8.67
N TYR A 39 -15.23 -9.54 9.93
CA TYR A 39 -14.53 -10.08 11.10
C TYR A 39 -14.77 -11.57 11.29
N ASN A 40 -16.01 -12.06 11.12
CA ASN A 40 -16.37 -13.47 11.25
C ASN A 40 -15.81 -14.32 10.09
N ASN A 41 -15.81 -13.79 8.86
CA ASN A 41 -15.14 -14.42 7.72
C ASN A 41 -13.63 -14.49 7.98
N PHE A 42 -13.02 -13.41 8.50
CA PHE A 42 -11.61 -13.39 8.88
C PHE A 42 -11.29 -14.32 10.06
N SER A 43 -12.17 -14.46 11.05
CA SER A 43 -11.96 -15.36 12.20
C SER A 43 -12.11 -16.83 11.82
N THR A 44 -13.08 -17.17 10.96
CA THR A 44 -13.22 -18.51 10.40
C THR A 44 -12.06 -18.82 9.44
N LEU A 45 -11.62 -17.88 8.60
CA LEU A 45 -10.43 -18.01 7.75
C LEU A 45 -9.13 -18.20 8.57
N ARG A 46 -8.96 -17.46 9.67
CA ARG A 46 -7.84 -17.59 10.61
C ARG A 46 -7.86 -18.95 11.32
N THR A 47 -9.04 -19.44 11.68
CA THR A 47 -9.23 -20.77 12.31
C THR A 47 -8.99 -21.89 11.30
N PHE A 48 -9.50 -21.76 10.08
CA PHE A 48 -9.26 -22.67 8.95
C PHE A 48 -7.77 -22.74 8.60
N TYR A 49 -7.07 -21.61 8.55
CA TYR A 49 -5.62 -21.55 8.33
C TYR A 49 -4.83 -22.26 9.44
N LYS A 50 -5.15 -22.00 10.72
CA LYS A 50 -4.55 -22.70 11.85
C LYS A 50 -4.73 -24.22 11.78
N LEU A 51 -5.91 -24.69 11.37
CA LEU A 51 -6.24 -26.11 11.31
C LEU A 51 -5.62 -26.83 10.10
N HIS A 52 -5.60 -26.21 8.92
CA HIS A 52 -5.16 -26.88 7.70
C HIS A 52 -3.66 -26.75 7.42
N TYR A 53 -3.00 -25.65 7.81
CA TYR A 53 -1.55 -25.50 7.60
C TYR A 53 -0.73 -26.31 8.62
N ALA A 54 -1.21 -26.42 9.87
CA ALA A 54 -0.61 -27.31 10.88
C ALA A 54 -0.63 -28.80 10.47
N SER A 55 -1.46 -29.18 9.50
CA SER A 55 -1.60 -30.55 9.00
C SER A 55 -0.77 -30.87 7.76
N GLY A 56 -0.10 -29.89 7.13
CA GLY A 56 0.73 -30.09 5.93
C GLY A 56 -0.01 -30.46 4.63
N LYS A 57 -1.35 -30.48 4.63
CA LYS A 57 -2.17 -31.04 3.53
C LYS A 57 -2.48 -30.11 2.36
N VAL A 58 -2.16 -28.81 2.43
CA VAL A 58 -2.51 -27.83 1.37
C VAL A 58 -1.32 -26.92 1.04
N ASN A 59 -0.86 -26.95 -0.21
CA ASN A 59 0.20 -26.05 -0.69
C ASN A 59 -0.31 -24.59 -0.74
N PHE A 60 0.55 -23.64 -0.40
CA PHE A 60 0.33 -22.19 -0.45
C PHE A 60 -0.42 -21.69 -1.70
N LYS A 61 -0.13 -22.25 -2.87
CA LYS A 61 -0.82 -21.90 -4.13
C LYS A 61 -2.32 -22.18 -4.08
N THR A 62 -2.73 -23.26 -3.43
CA THR A 62 -4.13 -23.67 -3.26
C THR A 62 -4.82 -22.82 -2.19
N PHE A 63 -4.11 -22.44 -1.13
CA PHE A 63 -4.61 -21.54 -0.09
C PHE A 63 -4.89 -20.13 -0.62
N ILE A 64 -3.95 -19.54 -1.38
CA ILE A 64 -4.17 -18.23 -2.02
C ILE A 64 -5.39 -18.30 -2.93
N LYS A 65 -5.51 -19.35 -3.76
CA LYS A 65 -6.68 -19.54 -4.63
C LYS A 65 -8.01 -19.61 -3.85
N LEU A 66 -8.02 -20.27 -2.69
CA LEU A 66 -9.18 -20.35 -1.79
C LEU A 66 -9.47 -19.01 -1.08
N TYR A 67 -8.44 -18.33 -0.57
CA TYR A 67 -8.55 -17.02 0.08
C TYR A 67 -9.10 -15.96 -0.88
N SER A 68 -8.54 -15.90 -2.08
CA SER A 68 -9.03 -15.08 -3.19
C SER A 68 -10.50 -15.44 -3.49
N SER A 69 -10.85 -16.72 -3.60
CA SER A 69 -12.26 -17.10 -3.90
C SER A 69 -13.27 -16.74 -2.80
N LEU A 70 -12.83 -16.64 -1.54
CA LEU A 70 -13.69 -16.37 -0.38
C LEU A 70 -13.81 -14.88 -0.04
N THR A 71 -12.79 -14.08 -0.35
CA THR A 71 -12.78 -12.63 -0.11
C THR A 71 -13.22 -11.81 -1.33
N LEU A 72 -13.20 -12.38 -2.54
CA LEU A 72 -13.42 -11.66 -3.81
C LEU A 72 -14.84 -11.77 -4.37
N LYS A 73 -15.86 -11.92 -3.54
CA LYS A 73 -17.23 -11.94 -4.07
C LYS A 73 -17.75 -10.55 -4.45
N ASP A 74 -17.02 -9.48 -4.14
CA ASP A 74 -17.36 -8.15 -4.60
C ASP A 74 -16.17 -7.18 -4.67
N SER A 75 -16.28 -6.20 -5.56
CA SER A 75 -15.48 -4.98 -5.72
C SER A 75 -14.12 -5.05 -6.45
N SER A 76 -14.16 -4.55 -7.70
CA SER A 76 -13.02 -3.97 -8.42
C SER A 76 -12.22 -3.02 -7.53
N LEU A 77 -10.89 -2.97 -7.71
CA LEU A 77 -10.04 -2.02 -6.99
C LEU A 77 -10.45 -0.58 -7.31
N HIS A 78 -10.56 0.26 -6.28
CA HIS A 78 -10.88 1.66 -6.48
C HIS A 78 -9.76 2.37 -7.26
N PRO A 79 -10.06 3.21 -8.27
CA PRO A 79 -9.04 3.87 -9.08
C PRO A 79 -8.04 4.68 -8.26
N GLU A 80 -8.51 5.49 -7.29
CA GLU A 80 -7.61 6.24 -6.40
C GLU A 80 -6.71 5.31 -5.57
N TRP A 81 -7.17 4.11 -5.17
CA TRP A 81 -6.33 3.13 -4.49
C TRP A 81 -5.22 2.62 -5.41
N ILE A 82 -5.51 2.34 -6.68
CA ILE A 82 -4.50 1.95 -7.68
C ILE A 82 -3.44 3.05 -7.83
N THR A 83 -3.87 4.31 -7.90
CA THR A 83 -2.98 5.47 -7.96
C THR A 83 -2.10 5.58 -6.72
N GLY A 84 -2.68 5.48 -5.52
CA GLY A 84 -1.95 5.54 -4.26
C GLY A 84 -0.96 4.40 -4.11
N PHE A 85 -1.38 3.18 -4.43
CA PHE A 85 -0.50 2.01 -4.39
C PHE A 85 0.63 2.13 -5.41
N THR A 86 0.35 2.70 -6.59
CA THR A 86 1.37 3.02 -7.60
C THR A 86 2.34 4.09 -7.10
N ASP A 87 1.89 5.12 -6.37
CA ASP A 87 2.75 6.13 -5.75
C ASP A 87 3.76 5.51 -4.77
N GLY A 88 3.40 4.45 -4.06
CA GLY A 88 4.32 3.67 -3.23
C GLY A 88 5.19 2.70 -4.05
N GLU A 89 4.57 1.75 -4.74
CA GLU A 89 5.25 0.53 -5.24
C GLU A 89 5.50 0.52 -6.76
N GLY A 90 4.91 1.45 -7.50
CA GLY A 90 4.95 1.48 -8.95
C GLY A 90 6.18 2.17 -9.54
N SER A 91 6.47 1.84 -10.80
CA SER A 91 7.56 2.45 -11.57
C SER A 91 7.21 2.55 -13.05
N PHE A 92 7.39 3.75 -13.61
CA PHE A 92 7.31 4.04 -15.04
C PHE A 92 8.70 4.21 -15.60
N GLY A 93 9.00 3.67 -16.78
CA GLY A 93 10.32 3.84 -17.36
C GLY A 93 10.44 3.43 -18.82
N ILE A 94 11.55 3.83 -19.42
CA ILE A 94 11.95 3.44 -20.78
C ILE A 94 13.35 2.84 -20.68
N LYS A 95 13.50 1.58 -21.07
CA LYS A 95 14.83 0.99 -21.28
C LYS A 95 15.33 1.40 -22.66
N ILE A 96 16.59 1.81 -22.73
CA ILE A 96 17.29 2.15 -23.97
C ILE A 96 18.51 1.25 -24.02
N TYR A 97 18.62 0.44 -25.06
CA TYR A 97 19.75 -0.48 -25.24
C TYR A 97 20.06 -0.68 -26.72
N LYS A 98 21.31 -1.06 -27.01
CA LYS A 98 21.76 -1.34 -28.37
C LYS A 98 21.00 -2.52 -28.95
N ALA A 99 20.56 -2.37 -30.20
CA ALA A 99 19.86 -3.42 -30.92
C ALA A 99 20.25 -3.39 -32.40
N LYS A 100 20.79 -4.52 -32.88
CA LYS A 100 21.12 -4.71 -34.29
C LYS A 100 19.83 -4.66 -35.12
N GLY A 101 19.90 -4.05 -36.31
CA GLY A 101 18.76 -3.92 -37.23
C GLY A 101 17.83 -2.74 -36.96
N HIS A 102 18.05 -1.96 -35.89
CA HIS A 102 17.37 -0.68 -35.70
C HIS A 102 18.13 0.43 -36.42
N LYS A 103 17.42 1.35 -37.10
CA LYS A 103 18.00 2.43 -37.92
C LYS A 103 19.05 3.27 -37.19
N LEU A 104 18.79 3.57 -35.91
CA LEU A 104 19.68 4.35 -35.05
C LEU A 104 20.57 3.47 -34.15
N GLY A 105 20.51 2.14 -34.29
CA GLY A 105 21.23 1.19 -33.45
C GLY A 105 20.67 1.02 -32.03
N TRP A 106 19.58 1.72 -31.68
CA TRP A 106 18.96 1.70 -30.36
C TRP A 106 17.53 1.15 -30.40
N ARG A 107 17.17 0.38 -29.37
CA ARG A 107 15.80 -0.04 -29.09
C ARG A 107 15.28 0.66 -27.83
N LEU A 108 14.07 1.19 -27.96
CA LEU A 108 13.29 1.73 -26.85
C LEU A 108 12.29 0.68 -26.38
N ASP A 109 12.23 0.47 -25.07
CA ASP A 109 11.39 -0.55 -24.46
C ASP A 109 10.69 0.05 -23.22
N PRO A 110 9.50 0.64 -23.41
CA PRO A 110 8.72 1.23 -22.34
C PRO A 110 8.15 0.17 -21.40
N PHE A 111 8.01 0.54 -20.14
CA PHE A 111 7.34 -0.30 -19.15
C PHE A 111 6.67 0.51 -18.04
N PHE A 112 5.56 -0.03 -17.55
CA PHE A 112 5.07 0.19 -16.19
C PHE A 112 5.20 -1.11 -15.43
N GLN A 113 5.65 -1.06 -14.18
CA GLN A 113 5.79 -2.25 -13.35
C GLN A 113 5.49 -1.99 -11.88
N ILE A 114 5.06 -3.05 -11.21
CA ILE A 114 4.96 -3.15 -9.74
C ILE A 114 5.67 -4.45 -9.35
N LYS A 115 6.65 -4.37 -8.46
CA LYS A 115 7.41 -5.55 -7.98
C LYS A 115 7.27 -5.65 -6.46
N LEU A 116 6.61 -6.72 -6.01
CA LEU A 116 6.32 -6.96 -4.60
C LEU A 116 6.96 -8.25 -4.10
N ASN A 117 6.91 -8.46 -2.80
CA ASN A 117 7.12 -9.78 -2.23
C ASN A 117 6.04 -10.76 -2.73
N ALA A 118 6.38 -12.04 -2.92
CA ALA A 118 5.45 -13.06 -3.38
C ALA A 118 4.23 -13.26 -2.46
N ARG A 119 4.27 -12.77 -1.21
CA ARG A 119 3.12 -12.73 -0.29
C ARG A 119 1.96 -11.90 -0.82
N ASP A 120 2.28 -10.85 -1.57
CA ASP A 120 1.36 -9.88 -2.12
C ASP A 120 1.02 -10.25 -3.58
N LEU A 121 1.01 -11.55 -3.91
CA LEU A 121 0.72 -12.00 -5.26
C LEU A 121 -0.74 -11.74 -5.66
N ASP A 122 -1.67 -11.93 -4.73
CA ASP A 122 -3.11 -11.71 -4.97
C ASP A 122 -3.38 -10.29 -5.47
N ILE A 123 -2.76 -9.29 -4.83
CA ILE A 123 -2.96 -7.89 -5.23
C ILE A 123 -2.44 -7.60 -6.64
N LEU A 124 -1.36 -8.27 -7.09
CA LEU A 124 -0.89 -8.12 -8.48
C LEU A 124 -1.90 -8.67 -9.49
N TYR A 125 -2.57 -9.79 -9.20
CA TYR A 125 -3.63 -10.32 -10.07
C TYR A 125 -4.85 -9.39 -10.11
N ARG A 126 -5.22 -8.80 -8.97
CA ARG A 126 -6.33 -7.83 -8.91
C ARG A 126 -6.01 -6.54 -9.66
N ILE A 127 -4.77 -6.04 -9.57
CA ILE A 127 -4.32 -4.89 -10.37
C ILE A 127 -4.34 -5.23 -11.87
N LYS A 128 -3.90 -6.43 -12.24
CA LYS A 128 -3.97 -6.89 -13.63
C LYS A 128 -5.40 -6.93 -14.14
N GLU A 129 -6.34 -7.43 -13.34
CA GLU A 129 -7.77 -7.46 -13.69
C GLU A 129 -8.35 -6.04 -13.81
N TYR A 130 -7.99 -5.14 -12.90
CA TYR A 130 -8.38 -3.72 -12.95
C TYR A 130 -7.99 -3.06 -14.28
N PHE A 131 -6.79 -3.35 -14.80
CA PHE A 131 -6.35 -2.88 -16.11
C PHE A 131 -6.87 -3.74 -17.29
N GLY A 132 -8.02 -4.41 -17.14
CA GLY A 132 -8.65 -5.19 -18.21
C GLY A 132 -7.87 -6.45 -18.60
N GLY A 133 -7.08 -7.00 -17.68
CA GLY A 133 -6.30 -8.22 -17.92
C GLY A 133 -5.03 -8.00 -18.73
N VAL A 134 -4.57 -6.76 -18.95
CA VAL A 134 -3.33 -6.48 -19.72
C VAL A 134 -2.04 -6.69 -18.92
N GLY A 135 -0.89 -6.70 -19.61
CA GLY A 135 0.42 -6.95 -19.01
C GLY A 135 0.67 -8.41 -18.62
N THR A 136 1.76 -8.68 -17.91
CA THR A 136 2.15 -10.03 -17.47
C THR A 136 2.57 -10.03 -16.01
N ILE A 137 2.40 -11.17 -15.33
CA ILE A 137 2.91 -11.41 -13.99
C ILE A 137 4.00 -12.48 -14.10
N SER A 138 5.16 -12.18 -13.53
CA SER A 138 6.33 -13.05 -13.53
C SER A 138 6.85 -13.24 -12.10
N PHE A 139 7.52 -14.36 -11.87
CA PHE A 139 8.01 -14.78 -10.55
C PHE A 139 9.53 -14.84 -10.55
N GLU A 140 10.14 -14.26 -9.53
CA GLU A 140 11.59 -14.29 -9.31
C GLU A 140 11.86 -14.54 -7.82
N LYS A 141 12.28 -15.77 -7.48
CA LYS A 141 12.58 -16.20 -6.10
C LYS A 141 11.40 -15.92 -5.14
N ASN A 142 11.56 -14.90 -4.28
CA ASN A 142 10.57 -14.50 -3.27
C ASN A 142 9.79 -13.24 -3.67
N THR A 143 9.85 -12.85 -4.94
CA THR A 143 9.19 -11.66 -5.47
C THR A 143 8.32 -12.00 -6.67
N ALA A 144 7.25 -11.24 -6.84
CA ALA A 144 6.40 -11.27 -8.01
C ALA A 144 6.40 -9.88 -8.65
N LYS A 145 6.34 -9.84 -9.98
CA LYS A 145 6.42 -8.61 -10.76
C LYS A 145 5.29 -8.58 -11.78
N TYR A 146 4.39 -7.62 -11.63
CA TYR A 146 3.43 -7.23 -12.65
C TYR A 146 4.08 -6.20 -13.57
N ILE A 147 3.93 -6.35 -14.89
CA ILE A 147 4.53 -5.46 -15.88
C ILE A 147 3.65 -5.28 -17.12
N ILE A 148 3.47 -4.04 -17.57
CA ILE A 148 2.83 -3.67 -18.84
C ILE A 148 3.91 -3.09 -19.75
N ARG A 149 4.09 -3.68 -20.95
CA ARG A 149 5.10 -3.26 -21.94
C ARG A 149 4.53 -2.96 -23.32
N LYS A 150 3.40 -3.58 -23.67
CA LYS A 150 2.80 -3.46 -24.99
C LYS A 150 2.33 -2.01 -25.18
N LEU A 151 2.77 -1.38 -26.26
CA LEU A 151 2.52 0.05 -26.50
C LEU A 151 1.02 0.39 -26.53
N SER A 152 0.18 -0.44 -27.17
CA SER A 152 -1.28 -0.24 -27.16
C SER A 152 -1.85 -0.26 -25.74
N ASP A 153 -1.44 -1.20 -24.90
CA ASP A 153 -1.97 -1.33 -23.55
C ASP A 153 -1.52 -0.14 -22.67
N ILE A 154 -0.33 0.40 -22.92
CA ILE A 154 0.14 1.62 -22.25
C ILE A 154 -0.69 2.83 -22.68
N VAL A 155 -0.92 2.98 -23.98
CA VAL A 155 -1.61 4.13 -24.57
C VAL A 155 -3.10 4.14 -24.26
N ASP A 156 -3.76 2.99 -24.42
CA ASP A 156 -5.21 2.91 -24.44
C ASP A 156 -5.80 2.64 -23.04
N ILE A 157 -4.97 2.19 -22.09
CA ILE A 157 -5.43 1.77 -20.75
C ILE A 157 -4.64 2.47 -19.64
N LEU A 158 -3.30 2.34 -19.64
CA LEU A 158 -2.47 2.84 -18.54
C LEU A 158 -2.46 4.38 -18.46
N ILE A 159 -2.19 5.06 -19.57
CA ILE A 159 -2.13 6.53 -19.63
C ILE A 159 -3.49 7.14 -19.22
N PRO A 160 -4.64 6.73 -19.78
CA PRO A 160 -5.94 7.27 -19.39
C PRO A 160 -6.23 7.16 -17.90
N HIS A 161 -5.78 6.08 -17.23
CA HIS A 161 -5.94 5.95 -15.78
C HIS A 161 -5.19 7.05 -15.02
N PHE A 162 -3.90 7.25 -15.28
CA PHE A 162 -3.09 8.21 -14.53
C PHE A 162 -3.33 9.68 -14.95
N GLU A 163 -3.96 9.91 -16.11
CA GLU A 163 -4.51 11.23 -16.45
C GLU A 163 -5.79 11.54 -15.65
N ALA A 164 -6.70 10.56 -15.52
CA ALA A 164 -7.93 10.71 -14.74
C ALA A 164 -7.69 10.73 -13.22
N TYR A 165 -6.67 10.01 -12.76
CA TYR A 165 -6.30 9.89 -11.35
C TYR A 165 -4.80 10.21 -11.15
N PRO A 166 -4.43 11.51 -11.08
CA PRO A 166 -3.02 11.92 -10.99
C PRO A 166 -2.32 11.48 -9.71
N LEU A 167 -1.07 11.03 -9.87
CA LEU A 167 -0.14 10.71 -8.79
C LEU A 167 0.16 11.94 -7.91
N LEU A 168 0.42 11.71 -6.63
CA LEU A 168 0.66 12.74 -5.61
C LEU A 168 2.10 12.82 -5.11
N THR A 169 2.95 11.84 -5.44
CA THR A 169 4.40 11.90 -5.14
C THR A 169 5.16 12.53 -6.30
N LYS A 170 6.47 12.77 -6.11
CA LYS A 170 7.42 13.14 -7.18
C LYS A 170 7.51 12.12 -8.32
N LYS A 171 6.87 10.94 -8.20
CA LYS A 171 6.65 9.98 -9.29
C LYS A 171 5.68 10.49 -10.36
N PHE A 172 4.84 11.47 -10.06
CA PHE A 172 4.03 12.18 -11.07
C PHE A 172 4.89 12.68 -12.23
N ALA A 173 6.04 13.31 -11.92
CA ALA A 173 6.95 13.79 -12.94
C ALA A 173 7.55 12.64 -13.78
N ASP A 174 7.79 11.47 -13.19
CA ASP A 174 8.24 10.29 -13.94
C ASP A 174 7.14 9.79 -14.89
N PHE A 175 5.88 9.76 -14.44
CA PHE A 175 4.73 9.43 -15.29
C PHE A 175 4.58 10.42 -16.44
N GLU A 176 4.68 11.73 -16.19
CA GLU A 176 4.45 12.74 -17.22
C GLU A 176 5.56 12.72 -18.29
N LEU A 177 6.82 12.60 -17.88
CA LEU A 177 7.93 12.41 -18.83
C LEU A 177 7.78 11.10 -19.61
N PHE A 178 7.37 10.01 -18.95
CA PHE A 178 7.07 8.74 -19.59
C PHE A 178 5.95 8.89 -20.63
N ARG A 179 4.83 9.53 -20.28
CA ARG A 179 3.68 9.77 -21.15
C ARG A 179 4.09 10.52 -22.42
N GLN A 180 4.86 11.60 -22.28
CA GLN A 180 5.36 12.38 -23.42
C GLN A 180 6.23 11.52 -24.35
N ILE A 181 7.12 10.68 -23.79
CA ILE A 181 7.93 9.75 -24.59
C ILE A 181 7.05 8.74 -25.34
N ILE A 182 6.03 8.17 -24.67
CA ILE A 182 5.11 7.21 -25.29
C ILE A 182 4.36 7.83 -26.47
N LEU A 183 3.92 9.08 -26.35
CA LEU A 183 3.23 9.79 -27.42
C LEU A 183 4.14 10.04 -28.63
N ILE A 184 5.43 10.33 -28.42
CA ILE A 184 6.41 10.41 -29.52
C ILE A 184 6.55 9.04 -30.21
N ILE A 185 6.74 7.97 -29.42
CA ILE A 185 6.87 6.60 -29.96
C ILE A 185 5.61 6.17 -30.72
N LYS A 186 4.41 6.54 -30.26
CA LYS A 186 3.14 6.21 -30.92
C LYS A 186 2.99 6.87 -32.28
N ASN A 187 3.43 8.13 -32.39
CA ASN A 187 3.22 8.95 -33.59
C ASN A 187 4.29 8.74 -34.68
N GLU A 188 5.44 8.17 -34.33
CA GLU A 188 6.52 7.90 -35.29
C GLU A 188 6.51 6.42 -35.73
N SER A 189 6.12 6.16 -36.99
CA SER A 189 6.18 4.82 -37.59
C SER A 189 7.62 4.28 -37.71
N SER A 190 8.60 5.18 -37.86
CA SER A 190 10.03 4.91 -37.75
C SER A 190 10.70 6.06 -37.01
N LEU A 191 11.34 5.77 -35.89
CA LEU A 191 11.93 6.80 -35.03
C LEU A 191 13.05 7.55 -35.76
N SER A 192 12.82 8.84 -35.97
CA SER A 192 13.80 9.76 -36.53
C SER A 192 14.91 10.10 -35.52
N GLU A 193 16.06 10.57 -36.00
CA GLU A 193 17.12 11.04 -35.10
C GLU A 193 16.65 12.21 -34.22
N GLN A 194 15.89 13.15 -34.79
CA GLN A 194 15.28 14.25 -34.05
C GLN A 194 14.28 13.74 -33.00
N GLY A 195 13.45 12.75 -33.35
CA GLY A 195 12.54 12.07 -32.42
C GLY A 195 13.30 11.40 -31.27
N PHE A 196 14.41 10.72 -31.57
CA PHE A 196 15.27 10.11 -30.56
C PHE A 196 15.90 11.16 -29.64
N ILE A 197 16.41 12.27 -30.17
CA ILE A 197 16.95 13.40 -29.37
C ILE A 197 15.87 13.96 -28.43
N LYS A 198 14.63 14.15 -28.90
CA LYS A 198 13.50 14.57 -28.05
C LYS A 198 13.25 13.57 -26.92
N ILE A 199 13.28 12.28 -27.22
CA ILE A 199 13.13 11.22 -26.21
C ILE A 199 14.29 11.25 -25.20
N LEU A 200 15.54 11.47 -25.64
CA LEU A 200 16.69 11.59 -24.74
C LEU A 200 16.56 12.80 -23.81
N ASN A 201 16.12 13.95 -24.32
CA ASN A 201 15.87 15.15 -23.52
C ASN A 201 14.81 14.90 -22.42
N LEU A 202 13.73 14.17 -22.72
CA LEU A 202 12.71 13.78 -21.75
C LEU A 202 13.22 12.70 -20.78
N ARG A 203 13.99 11.74 -21.28
CA ARG A 203 14.51 10.60 -20.50
C ARG A 203 15.60 11.02 -19.52
N TYR A 204 16.24 12.16 -19.74
CA TYR A 204 17.40 12.65 -18.99
C TYR A 204 17.16 12.72 -17.48
N TYR A 205 16.00 13.21 -17.05
CA TYR A 205 15.62 13.27 -15.63
C TYR A 205 14.59 12.23 -15.21
N LEU A 206 14.14 11.34 -16.12
CA LEU A 206 13.27 10.22 -15.77
C LEU A 206 14.05 9.18 -14.95
N ASN A 207 13.61 8.87 -13.73
CA ASN A 207 14.32 7.96 -12.81
C ASN A 207 15.84 8.25 -12.70
N LYS A 208 16.69 7.35 -13.21
CA LYS A 208 18.16 7.43 -13.17
C LYS A 208 18.78 8.11 -14.41
N GLY A 209 17.97 8.65 -15.31
CA GLY A 209 18.47 9.32 -16.51
C GLY A 209 19.02 8.38 -17.59
N ILE A 210 19.76 8.96 -18.54
CA ILE A 210 20.40 8.27 -19.67
C ILE A 210 21.82 7.81 -19.33
N SER A 211 22.36 6.83 -20.07
CA SER A 211 23.73 6.34 -19.88
C SER A 211 24.78 7.38 -20.30
N GLU A 212 25.99 7.29 -19.74
CA GLU A 212 27.12 8.16 -20.13
C GLU A 212 27.44 8.04 -21.63
N GLU A 213 27.40 6.83 -22.18
CA GLU A 213 27.55 6.61 -23.63
C GLU A 213 26.57 7.45 -24.47
N LEU A 214 25.30 7.57 -24.04
CA LEU A 214 24.32 8.38 -24.76
C LEU A 214 24.59 9.89 -24.58
N LYS A 215 25.18 10.31 -23.46
CA LYS A 215 25.60 11.71 -23.27
C LYS A 215 26.79 12.08 -24.15
N GLU A 216 27.73 11.16 -24.32
CA GLU A 216 28.89 11.35 -25.21
C GLU A 216 28.48 11.41 -26.69
N LEU A 217 27.58 10.52 -27.11
CA LEU A 217 27.07 10.50 -28.48
C LEU A 217 26.16 11.69 -28.81
N TYR A 218 25.48 12.25 -27.81
CA TYR A 218 24.57 13.38 -27.95
C TYR A 218 24.95 14.49 -26.94
N PRO A 219 26.05 15.22 -27.14
CA PRO A 219 26.56 16.18 -26.16
C PRO A 219 25.71 17.45 -26.03
N ASN A 220 24.90 17.78 -27.05
CA ASN A 220 24.09 19.00 -27.13
C ASN A 220 22.63 18.78 -26.69
N LEU A 221 22.39 17.81 -25.80
CA LEU A 221 21.06 17.59 -25.23
C LEU A 221 20.61 18.81 -24.41
N VAL A 222 19.32 19.11 -24.47
CA VAL A 222 18.65 20.15 -23.68
C VAL A 222 17.59 19.45 -22.82
N PRO A 223 17.97 18.98 -21.61
CA PRO A 223 17.07 18.20 -20.76
C PRO A 223 15.77 18.92 -20.43
N VAL A 224 14.64 18.20 -20.51
CA VAL A 224 13.34 18.75 -20.11
C VAL A 224 13.23 18.69 -18.59
N MET A 225 12.98 19.84 -17.96
CA MET A 225 12.82 19.92 -16.51
C MET A 225 11.65 19.06 -16.02
N ARG A 226 11.81 18.48 -14.82
CA ARG A 226 10.77 17.64 -14.22
C ARG A 226 9.51 18.49 -13.94
N PRO A 227 8.32 18.04 -14.37
CA PRO A 227 7.07 18.72 -14.04
C PRO A 227 6.83 18.77 -12.53
N GLU A 228 6.19 19.84 -12.06
CA GLU A 228 5.74 19.91 -10.68
C GLU A 228 4.51 19.04 -10.45
N VAL A 229 4.39 18.52 -9.22
CA VAL A 229 3.24 17.71 -8.83
C VAL A 229 2.02 18.63 -8.70
N PRO A 230 0.88 18.31 -9.36
CA PRO A 230 -0.30 19.15 -9.27
C PRO A 230 -0.85 19.17 -7.85
N GLU A 231 -1.31 20.34 -7.42
CA GLU A 231 -1.98 20.47 -6.13
C GLU A 231 -3.38 19.86 -6.22
N ARG A 232 -3.64 18.82 -5.43
CA ARG A 232 -4.99 18.25 -5.25
C ARG A 232 -5.19 17.70 -3.85
N LYS A 233 -6.44 17.50 -3.43
CA LYS A 233 -6.75 16.92 -2.12
C LYS A 233 -6.36 15.44 -2.07
N ILE A 234 -5.88 14.99 -0.91
CA ILE A 234 -5.68 13.55 -0.63
C ILE A 234 -7.05 12.89 -0.49
N GLN A 235 -7.36 11.94 -1.37
CA GLN A 235 -8.54 11.10 -1.25
C GLN A 235 -8.26 9.96 -0.25
N PRO A 236 -9.24 9.57 0.59
CA PRO A 236 -9.08 8.45 1.53
C PRO A 236 -8.61 7.15 0.86
N GLU A 237 -9.17 6.81 -0.30
CA GLU A 237 -8.86 5.60 -1.05
C GLU A 237 -7.43 5.63 -1.61
N TRP A 238 -6.97 6.80 -2.08
CA TRP A 238 -5.56 7.01 -2.46
C TRP A 238 -4.64 6.80 -1.27
N LEU A 239 -5.00 7.36 -0.11
CA LEU A 239 -4.16 7.26 1.08
C LEU A 239 -4.05 5.81 1.55
N VAL A 240 -5.14 5.03 1.49
CA VAL A 240 -5.09 3.59 1.77
C VAL A 240 -4.18 2.85 0.79
N GLY A 241 -4.27 3.13 -0.52
CA GLY A 241 -3.37 2.54 -1.51
C GLY A 241 -1.91 2.87 -1.22
N PHE A 242 -1.62 4.13 -0.93
CA PHE A 242 -0.26 4.58 -0.59
C PHE A 242 0.26 3.90 0.68
N ILE A 243 -0.58 3.75 1.69
CA ILE A 243 -0.25 3.06 2.94
C ILE A 243 -0.10 1.55 2.74
N ASP A 244 -0.85 0.93 1.83
CA ASP A 244 -0.67 -0.48 1.44
C ASP A 244 0.74 -0.74 0.87
N GLY A 245 1.35 0.25 0.21
CA GLY A 245 2.77 0.24 -0.14
C GLY A 245 3.67 0.59 1.05
N GLU A 246 3.64 1.86 1.46
CA GLU A 246 4.67 2.51 2.29
C GLU A 246 4.41 2.46 3.80
N GLY A 247 3.21 2.01 4.20
CA GLY A 247 2.76 2.00 5.58
C GLY A 247 3.26 0.79 6.38
N SER A 248 3.31 0.95 7.70
CA SER A 248 3.64 -0.11 8.64
C SER A 248 2.84 0.02 9.93
N PHE A 249 2.31 -1.11 10.38
CA PHE A 249 1.67 -1.29 11.69
C PHE A 249 2.64 -2.09 12.55
N ASN A 250 2.99 -1.56 13.72
CA ASN A 250 3.99 -2.18 14.57
C ASN A 250 3.47 -2.29 16.01
N ILE A 251 3.69 -3.46 16.59
CA ILE A 251 3.61 -3.67 18.04
C ILE A 251 5.04 -3.66 18.55
N ILE A 252 5.34 -2.82 19.54
CA ILE A 252 6.65 -2.79 20.18
C ILE A 252 6.53 -3.36 21.59
N THR A 253 7.41 -4.29 21.91
CA THR A 253 7.48 -4.99 23.19
C THR A 253 8.89 -4.85 23.75
N VAL A 254 9.04 -4.36 24.97
CA VAL A 254 10.33 -4.20 25.65
C VAL A 254 10.27 -4.83 27.02
N GLU A 255 11.17 -5.77 27.27
CA GLU A 255 11.45 -6.35 28.59
C GLU A 255 12.67 -5.64 29.18
N LYS A 256 12.55 -5.11 30.40
CA LYS A 256 13.65 -4.52 31.15
C LYS A 256 13.87 -5.28 32.44
N LYS A 257 15.05 -5.87 32.58
CA LYS A 257 15.52 -6.50 33.81
C LYS A 257 16.26 -5.45 34.64
N SER A 258 15.89 -5.31 35.92
CA SER A 258 16.65 -4.49 36.87
C SER A 258 17.96 -5.21 37.22
N SER A 259 19.08 -4.48 37.19
CA SER A 259 20.40 -4.98 37.57
C SER A 259 20.56 -5.23 39.08
N ASP A 260 19.71 -4.60 39.91
CA ASP A 260 19.96 -4.46 41.36
C ASP A 260 18.90 -5.15 42.25
N ALA A 261 18.07 -6.06 41.71
CA ALA A 261 16.99 -6.72 42.48
C ALA A 261 16.95 -8.25 42.29
N PRO A 262 16.62 -9.04 43.34
CA PRO A 262 16.54 -10.49 43.26
C PRO A 262 15.50 -10.97 42.22
N SER A 263 15.83 -12.08 41.57
CA SER A 263 15.45 -12.47 40.19
C SER A 263 13.96 -12.64 39.84
N ILE A 264 13.04 -12.57 40.80
CA ILE A 264 11.60 -12.84 40.56
C ILE A 264 10.74 -11.56 40.52
N LEU A 265 11.21 -10.43 41.05
CA LEU A 265 10.47 -9.15 41.11
C LEU A 265 11.08 -8.04 40.23
N SER A 266 12.12 -8.34 39.46
CA SER A 266 13.01 -7.35 38.83
C SER A 266 12.68 -7.01 37.37
N THR A 267 11.67 -7.65 36.76
CA THR A 267 11.37 -7.47 35.34
C THR A 267 10.15 -6.57 35.12
N SER A 268 10.35 -5.50 34.37
CA SER A 268 9.26 -4.62 33.91
C SER A 268 9.05 -4.77 32.41
N TYR A 269 7.78 -4.80 32.00
CA TYR A 269 7.41 -4.92 30.60
C TYR A 269 6.76 -3.64 30.10
N LYS A 270 7.09 -3.26 28.87
CA LYS A 270 6.47 -2.14 28.15
C LYS A 270 5.96 -2.61 26.81
N VAL A 271 4.77 -2.15 26.47
CA VAL A 271 4.14 -2.38 25.17
C VAL A 271 3.57 -1.07 24.66
N TRP A 272 3.77 -0.79 23.38
CA TRP A 272 3.06 0.30 22.70
C TRP A 272 2.87 -0.04 21.23
N LEU A 273 1.92 0.67 20.64
CA LEU A 273 1.60 0.57 19.22
C LEU A 273 2.24 1.72 18.46
N HIS A 274 2.61 1.46 17.21
CA HIS A 274 3.22 2.46 16.35
C HIS A 274 2.74 2.28 14.91
N PHE A 275 2.06 3.31 14.40
CA PHE A 275 1.75 3.44 12.99
C PHE A 275 2.76 4.39 12.34
N GLN A 276 3.31 3.98 11.19
CA GLN A 276 4.34 4.75 10.50
C GLN A 276 4.19 4.61 8.98
N ILE A 277 4.43 5.70 8.26
CA ILE A 277 4.63 5.72 6.80
C ILE A 277 6.04 6.26 6.55
N THR A 278 6.83 5.55 5.75
CA THR A 278 8.19 5.97 5.40
C THR A 278 8.22 6.37 3.93
N GLN A 279 8.87 7.48 3.58
CA GLN A 279 9.04 7.89 2.19
C GLN A 279 10.36 8.64 2.01
N HIS A 280 10.86 8.76 0.78
CA HIS A 280 12.01 9.61 0.48
C HIS A 280 11.72 11.07 0.85
N SER A 281 12.73 11.77 1.37
CA SER A 281 12.68 13.18 1.80
C SER A 281 12.32 14.19 0.71
N ARG A 282 12.31 13.75 -0.56
CA ARG A 282 11.87 14.56 -1.70
C ARG A 282 10.34 14.78 -1.72
N ASP A 283 9.63 13.94 -0.98
CA ASP A 283 8.17 13.97 -0.82
C ASP A 283 7.76 14.46 0.58
N THR A 284 8.64 15.22 1.28
CA THR A 284 8.35 15.73 2.63
C THR A 284 7.05 16.53 2.70
N THR A 285 6.78 17.38 1.71
CA THR A 285 5.53 18.16 1.62
C THR A 285 4.28 17.26 1.53
N LEU A 286 4.37 16.11 0.85
CA LEU A 286 3.28 15.13 0.84
C LEU A 286 3.09 14.52 2.24
N MET A 287 4.18 14.22 2.94
CA MET A 287 4.12 13.67 4.30
C MET A 287 3.49 14.67 5.29
N GLU A 288 3.75 15.96 5.14
CA GLU A 288 3.09 17.04 5.93
C GLU A 288 1.60 17.16 5.61
N ARG A 289 1.22 16.98 4.34
CA ARG A 289 -0.20 16.90 3.95
C ARG A 289 -0.90 15.70 4.57
N ILE A 290 -0.21 14.58 4.81
CA ILE A 290 -0.76 13.42 5.54
C ILE A 290 -0.98 13.75 7.02
N VAL A 291 -0.10 14.54 7.65
CA VAL A 291 -0.35 15.08 9.02
C VAL A 291 -1.63 15.91 9.04
N THR A 292 -1.79 16.79 8.05
CA THR A 292 -3.00 17.62 7.92
C THR A 292 -4.25 16.77 7.66
N PHE A 293 -4.14 15.70 6.86
CA PHE A 293 -5.26 14.79 6.57
C PHE A 293 -5.78 14.09 7.82
N PHE A 294 -4.89 13.54 8.65
CA PHE A 294 -5.27 12.84 9.88
C PHE A 294 -5.51 13.79 11.06
N ASP A 295 -5.18 15.07 10.92
CA ASP A 295 -5.13 16.07 11.99
C ASP A 295 -4.30 15.59 13.21
N CYS A 296 -3.30 14.75 12.95
CA CYS A 296 -2.41 14.20 13.97
C CYS A 296 -1.15 13.57 13.38
N GLY A 297 -0.21 13.22 14.27
CA GLY A 297 1.09 12.66 13.90
C GLY A 297 2.14 13.74 13.69
N SER A 298 3.32 13.32 13.23
CA SER A 298 4.42 14.24 12.92
C SER A 298 5.33 13.64 11.85
N VAL A 299 5.96 14.50 11.05
CA VAL A 299 7.00 14.11 10.09
C VAL A 299 8.36 14.27 10.76
N LYS A 300 9.19 13.23 10.70
CA LYS A 300 10.57 13.24 11.21
C LYS A 300 11.54 12.79 10.14
N LYS A 301 12.60 13.55 9.91
CA LYS A 301 13.72 13.17 9.04
C LYS A 301 14.56 12.07 9.70
N ARG A 302 15.02 11.12 8.89
CA ARG A 302 16.02 10.11 9.28
C ARG A 302 17.44 10.61 9.01
N ASN A 303 18.44 9.85 9.44
CA ASN A 303 19.84 10.07 9.05
C ASN A 303 20.11 9.68 7.57
N THR A 304 19.14 9.06 6.92
CA THR A 304 19.13 8.76 5.48
C THR A 304 18.26 9.79 4.74
N ASP A 305 18.18 9.70 3.41
CA ASP A 305 17.30 10.55 2.59
C ASP A 305 15.81 10.19 2.71
N ALA A 306 15.36 9.77 3.88
CA ALA A 306 13.98 9.37 4.15
C ALA A 306 13.38 10.19 5.28
N VAL A 307 12.06 10.31 5.26
CA VAL A 307 11.21 10.91 6.28
C VAL A 307 10.17 9.90 6.72
N ASP A 308 9.77 9.99 7.98
CA ASP A 308 8.72 9.18 8.57
C ASP A 308 7.57 10.06 9.05
N PHE A 309 6.35 9.76 8.60
CA PHE A 309 5.17 10.10 9.36
C PHE A 309 5.05 9.08 10.51
N LYS A 310 4.92 9.54 11.76
CA LYS A 310 4.80 8.66 12.94
C LYS A 310 3.62 9.03 13.82
N LEU A 311 2.95 7.99 14.32
CA LEU A 311 1.93 8.10 15.36
C LEU A 311 2.01 6.93 16.34
N ASN A 312 2.24 7.23 17.62
CA ASN A 312 2.39 6.22 18.70
C ASN A 312 1.49 6.48 19.91
N LYS A 313 0.77 7.61 19.96
CA LYS A 313 -0.17 7.92 21.03
C LYS A 313 -1.40 7.02 20.90
N PHE A 314 -1.63 6.19 21.92
CA PHE A 314 -2.65 5.14 21.87
C PHE A 314 -4.05 5.69 21.58
N GLU A 315 -4.44 6.81 22.20
CA GLU A 315 -5.76 7.39 22.01
C GLU A 315 -5.99 7.85 20.57
N LEU A 316 -4.95 8.33 19.88
CA LEU A 316 -5.05 8.74 18.47
C LEU A 316 -5.07 7.52 17.54
N LEU A 317 -4.30 6.48 17.86
CA LEU A 317 -4.36 5.21 17.13
C LEU A 317 -5.74 4.56 17.23
N GLU A 318 -6.33 4.56 18.42
CA GLU A 318 -7.64 3.99 18.70
C GLU A 318 -8.78 4.77 18.05
N ASN A 319 -8.77 6.10 18.14
CA ASN A 319 -9.91 6.92 17.74
C ASN A 319 -9.82 7.45 16.30
N ILE A 320 -8.63 7.42 15.68
CA ILE A 320 -8.42 7.95 14.32
C ILE A 320 -7.97 6.85 13.37
N ILE A 321 -6.82 6.21 13.65
CA ILE A 321 -6.21 5.27 12.71
C ILE A 321 -7.02 3.99 12.54
N ILE A 322 -7.43 3.35 13.64
CA ILE A 322 -8.22 2.12 13.57
C ILE A 322 -9.57 2.36 12.86
N PRO A 323 -10.37 3.38 13.23
CA PRO A 323 -11.62 3.69 12.53
C PRO A 323 -11.43 4.04 11.06
N PHE A 324 -10.33 4.74 10.71
CA PHE A 324 -10.02 5.06 9.32
C PHE A 324 -9.90 3.80 8.46
N PHE A 325 -9.12 2.80 8.88
CA PHE A 325 -8.95 1.56 8.11
C PHE A 325 -10.12 0.58 8.25
N GLN A 326 -10.98 0.75 9.25
CA GLN A 326 -12.28 0.06 9.29
C GLN A 326 -13.25 0.62 8.26
N LYS A 327 -13.21 1.94 8.03
CA LYS A 327 -14.02 2.63 7.01
C LYS A 327 -13.46 2.45 5.60
N TYR A 328 -12.14 2.48 5.45
CA TYR A 328 -11.41 2.33 4.19
C TYR A 328 -10.42 1.15 4.29
N PRO A 329 -10.85 -0.07 3.96
CA PRO A 329 -10.06 -1.28 4.19
C PRO A 329 -8.79 -1.35 3.33
N LEU A 330 -7.70 -1.80 3.93
CA LEU A 330 -6.48 -2.23 3.23
C LEU A 330 -6.79 -3.38 2.27
N GLN A 331 -6.10 -3.38 1.13
CA GLN A 331 -6.33 -4.35 0.05
C GLN A 331 -5.16 -5.34 -0.10
N SER A 332 -3.99 -5.04 0.46
CA SER A 332 -2.81 -5.93 0.42
C SER A 332 -2.75 -6.91 1.59
N ALA A 333 -1.74 -7.78 1.63
CA ALA A 333 -1.51 -8.67 2.78
C ALA A 333 -1.22 -7.90 4.09
N LYS A 334 -0.95 -6.60 4.03
CA LYS A 334 -0.79 -5.72 5.20
C LYS A 334 -2.03 -5.68 6.09
N VAL A 335 -3.21 -6.05 5.56
CA VAL A 335 -4.42 -6.24 6.37
C VAL A 335 -4.20 -7.22 7.54
N PHE A 336 -3.37 -8.25 7.38
CA PHE A 336 -3.08 -9.20 8.46
C PHE A 336 -2.26 -8.58 9.59
N ASP A 337 -1.33 -7.68 9.26
CA ASP A 337 -0.57 -6.91 10.24
C ASP A 337 -1.50 -5.93 10.97
N PHE A 338 -2.41 -5.27 10.25
CA PHE A 338 -3.40 -4.39 10.84
C PHE A 338 -4.39 -5.11 11.77
N LEU A 339 -4.83 -6.32 11.43
CA LEU A 339 -5.68 -7.13 12.31
C LEU A 339 -4.96 -7.51 13.62
N SER A 340 -3.68 -7.86 13.53
CA SER A 340 -2.84 -8.12 14.71
C SER A 340 -2.67 -6.86 15.56
N PHE A 341 -2.53 -5.70 14.90
CA PHE A 341 -2.46 -4.40 15.54
C PHE A 341 -3.75 -4.06 16.32
N ILE A 342 -4.93 -4.31 15.74
CA ILE A 342 -6.23 -4.17 16.44
C ILE A 342 -6.32 -5.13 17.64
N GLU A 343 -5.92 -6.40 17.45
CA GLU A 343 -5.95 -7.38 18.53
C GLU A 343 -5.12 -6.93 19.73
N ALA A 344 -3.91 -6.42 19.47
CA ALA A 344 -3.06 -5.83 20.51
C ALA A 344 -3.68 -4.55 21.12
N ALA A 345 -4.30 -3.70 20.31
CA ALA A 345 -4.98 -2.50 20.80
C ALA A 345 -6.11 -2.85 21.78
N ASN A 346 -6.90 -3.88 21.48
CA ASN A 346 -7.97 -4.36 22.35
C ASN A 346 -7.42 -4.91 23.67
N VAL A 347 -6.29 -5.64 23.64
CA VAL A 347 -5.62 -6.08 24.87
C VAL A 347 -5.19 -4.88 25.70
N ILE A 348 -4.49 -3.90 25.10
CA ILE A 348 -4.04 -2.67 25.78
C ILE A 348 -5.22 -1.92 26.41
N LYS A 349 -6.32 -1.73 25.65
CA LYS A 349 -7.52 -1.03 26.11
C LYS A 349 -8.19 -1.73 27.29
N SER A 350 -8.21 -3.06 27.30
CA SER A 350 -8.88 -3.86 28.34
C SER A 350 -8.13 -3.87 29.68
N LYS A 351 -6.89 -3.37 29.72
CA LYS A 351 -6.07 -3.40 30.93
C LYS A 351 -6.65 -2.49 32.02
N LYS A 352 -6.79 -3.06 33.21
CA LYS A 352 -7.21 -2.32 34.41
C LYS A 352 -6.09 -1.48 35.01
N THR A 353 -4.83 -1.86 34.77
CA THR A 353 -3.65 -1.21 35.35
C THR A 353 -2.62 -0.91 34.25
N ARG A 354 -1.74 0.06 34.51
CA ARG A 354 -0.65 0.42 33.59
C ARG A 354 0.48 -0.62 33.55
N GLN A 355 0.59 -1.44 34.59
CA GLN A 355 1.62 -2.48 34.69
C GLN A 355 1.21 -3.71 33.89
N TRP A 356 2.19 -4.31 33.22
CA TRP A 356 2.02 -5.54 32.43
C TRP A 356 2.43 -6.75 33.28
N THR A 357 1.58 -7.77 33.32
CA THR A 357 1.99 -9.07 33.84
C THR A 357 2.79 -9.84 32.78
N ALA A 358 3.57 -10.83 33.19
CA ALA A 358 4.29 -11.70 32.27
C ALA A 358 3.33 -12.42 31.30
N GLU A 359 2.14 -12.83 31.78
CA GLU A 359 1.12 -13.49 30.97
C GLU A 359 0.53 -12.55 29.90
N GLU A 360 0.14 -11.32 30.28
CA GLU A 360 -0.35 -10.32 29.32
C GLU A 360 0.71 -9.95 28.29
N PHE A 361 1.98 -9.83 28.73
CA PHE A 361 3.10 -9.54 27.84
C PHE A 361 3.34 -10.68 26.85
N ALA A 362 3.36 -11.94 27.32
CA ALA A 362 3.49 -13.12 26.46
C ALA A 362 2.34 -13.20 25.43
N LYS A 363 1.11 -12.83 25.83
CA LYS A 363 -0.02 -12.73 24.91
C LYS A 363 0.23 -11.72 23.79
N ILE A 364 0.74 -10.51 24.11
CA ILE A 364 1.11 -9.51 23.10
C ILE A 364 2.24 -10.02 22.20
N GLN A 365 3.28 -10.65 22.76
CA GLN A 365 4.37 -11.22 21.97
C GLN A 365 3.87 -12.29 21.00
N ASN A 366 2.91 -13.11 21.41
CA ASN A 366 2.27 -14.09 20.53
C ASN A 366 1.45 -13.42 19.41
N ILE A 367 0.78 -12.29 19.68
CA ILE A 367 0.12 -11.50 18.62
C ILE A 367 1.17 -10.94 17.66
N GLN A 368 2.21 -10.30 18.20
CA GLN A 368 3.30 -9.70 17.43
C GLN A 368 4.06 -10.73 16.56
N SER A 369 4.24 -11.96 17.03
CA SER A 369 4.92 -13.02 16.27
C SER A 369 4.14 -13.47 15.03
N ASN A 370 2.82 -13.21 14.98
CA ASN A 370 2.00 -13.44 13.79
C ASN A 370 2.16 -12.32 12.74
N MET A 371 2.63 -11.13 13.14
CA MET A 371 2.91 -10.04 12.20
C MET A 371 4.12 -10.36 11.34
N ASN A 372 4.04 -10.06 10.05
CA ASN A 372 5.11 -10.31 9.08
C ASN A 372 5.64 -11.76 9.05
N LYS A 373 4.94 -12.74 9.64
CA LYS A 373 5.41 -14.13 9.81
C LYS A 373 5.74 -14.81 8.48
N TYR A 374 5.01 -14.43 7.42
CA TYR A 374 5.26 -14.89 6.06
C TYR A 374 6.68 -14.55 5.52
N ILE A 375 7.32 -13.50 6.04
CA ILE A 375 8.71 -13.12 5.67
C ILE A 375 9.72 -14.05 6.35
N LYS A 376 9.48 -14.44 7.61
CA LYS A 376 10.43 -15.22 8.42
C LYS A 376 10.49 -16.70 8.05
N GLU A 377 9.34 -17.33 7.78
CA GLU A 377 9.29 -18.77 7.44
C GLU A 377 9.95 -19.09 6.08
N ASN A 378 9.93 -18.14 5.13
CA ASN A 378 10.65 -18.27 3.85
C ASN A 378 12.16 -17.99 3.95
N GLN A 379 12.62 -17.33 5.02
CA GLN A 379 14.03 -17.17 5.32
C GLN A 379 14.61 -18.41 6.03
N ASN A 380 13.85 -19.04 6.94
CA ASN A 380 14.28 -20.23 7.66
C ASN A 380 14.41 -21.47 6.74
N LYS A 381 13.53 -21.63 5.74
CA LYS A 381 13.68 -22.70 4.72
C LYS A 381 14.99 -22.63 3.93
N LYS A 382 15.62 -21.45 3.81
CA LYS A 382 16.94 -21.33 3.16
C LYS A 382 18.07 -21.87 4.02
N GLN A 383 18.01 -21.72 5.34
CA GLN A 383 19.01 -22.31 6.24
C GLN A 383 18.93 -23.84 6.21
N ASP A 384 17.72 -24.39 6.15
CA ASP A 384 17.52 -25.83 6.07
C ASP A 384 17.94 -26.41 4.70
N ASP A 385 17.64 -25.71 3.59
CA ASP A 385 18.02 -26.15 2.23
C ASP A 385 19.53 -25.96 1.92
N GLU A 386 20.20 -24.96 2.51
CA GLU A 386 21.66 -24.81 2.39
C GLU A 386 22.42 -25.79 3.30
N SER A 387 21.84 -26.17 4.46
CA SER A 387 22.40 -27.22 5.33
C SER A 387 22.28 -28.64 4.75
N ASN A 388 21.30 -28.88 3.87
CA ASN A 388 21.09 -30.15 3.18
C ASN A 388 21.80 -30.27 1.82
N LYS A 389 22.40 -29.20 1.30
CA LYS A 389 23.27 -29.23 0.10
C LYS A 389 24.76 -29.37 0.43
N GLY A 390 25.11 -29.37 1.71
CA GLY A 390 26.47 -29.55 2.22
C GLY A 390 26.72 -30.88 2.94
N LYS A 391 25.84 -31.88 2.76
CA LYS A 391 26.04 -33.24 3.27
C LYS A 391 26.05 -34.26 2.15
#